data_AF-A0A2X1WKF2-F1
#
_entry.id   AF-A0A2X1WKF2-F1
#
_cell.length_a   1.000
_cell.length_b   1.000
_cell.length_c   1.000
_cell.angle_alpha   90.00
_cell.angle_beta   90.00
_cell.angle_gamma   90.00
#
_symmetry.space_group_name_H-M   'P 1'
#
loop_
_entity.id
_entity.type
_entity.pdbx_description
1 polymer ?
#
loop_
_entity_poly.entity_id
_entity_poly.type
_entity_poly.pdbx_seq_one_letter_code
_entity_poly.pdbx_strand_id
1 'polypeptide(L)'
;MLLAMAKDVRVILVKLADRLHNMRTLGGVTPEKGRRVARETLEIYAPIADRLGLNTLVREFHNLCLAAAHPFRYQVLEKAMMAAKGNRREVLTKILDTVVSSLTAQGIEAEVNGREKSLYSVHRKMVEQKEKFCGSPGFAWF
;
A
#
# COMPACT_ATOMS: atom_id res chain seq x y z
N MET A 1 2.59 26.27 -12.29
CA MET A 1 2.40 25.22 -13.32
C MET A 1 1.34 24.18 -12.99
N LEU A 2 1.16 23.77 -11.72
CA LEU A 2 0.07 22.83 -11.31
C LEU A 2 -1.34 23.28 -11.75
N LEU A 3 -1.61 24.59 -11.74
CA LEU A 3 -2.93 25.16 -12.06
C LEU A 3 -3.33 25.03 -13.55
N ALA A 4 -2.38 24.87 -14.47
CA ALA A 4 -2.66 24.73 -15.90
C ALA A 4 -3.10 23.31 -16.30
N MET A 5 -2.74 22.30 -15.48
CA MET A 5 -3.16 20.90 -15.66
C MET A 5 -4.58 20.63 -15.13
N ALA A 6 -5.19 21.62 -14.46
CA ALA A 6 -6.43 21.46 -13.72
C ALA A 6 -7.69 21.32 -14.60
N LYS A 7 -7.59 21.46 -15.93
CA LYS A 7 -8.77 21.40 -16.82
C LYS A 7 -9.10 20.00 -17.33
N ASP A 8 -8.15 19.07 -17.40
CA ASP A 8 -8.39 17.73 -17.93
C ASP A 8 -7.70 16.66 -17.08
N VAL A 9 -8.52 15.89 -16.36
CA VAL A 9 -8.08 14.79 -15.49
C VAL A 9 -7.28 13.72 -16.25
N ARG A 10 -7.51 13.54 -17.55
CA ARG A 10 -6.82 12.54 -18.38
C ARG A 10 -5.32 12.80 -18.43
N VAL A 11 -4.91 14.07 -18.44
CA VAL A 11 -3.49 14.42 -18.47
C VAL A 11 -2.80 14.01 -17.16
N ILE A 12 -3.50 14.18 -16.03
CA ILE A 12 -3.02 13.73 -14.71
C ILE A 12 -2.93 12.20 -14.68
N LEU A 13 -3.93 11.48 -15.19
CA LEU A 13 -3.92 10.02 -15.25
C LEU A 13 -2.72 9.48 -16.04
N VAL A 14 -2.41 10.08 -17.21
CA VAL A 14 -1.23 9.70 -18.01
C VAL A 14 0.06 9.95 -17.23
N LYS A 15 0.17 11.06 -16.49
CA LYS A 15 1.38 11.33 -15.66
C LYS A 15 1.51 10.45 -14.44
N LEU A 16 0.39 10.06 -13.84
CA LEU A 16 0.38 9.07 -12.77
C LEU A 16 0.82 7.68 -13.27
N ALA A 17 0.36 7.27 -14.45
CA ALA A 17 0.76 6.01 -15.08
C ALA A 17 2.25 6.00 -15.45
N ASP A 18 2.74 7.07 -16.08
CA ASP A 18 4.17 7.25 -16.38
C ASP A 18 5.01 7.23 -15.10
N ARG A 19 4.59 7.96 -14.06
CA ARG A 19 5.28 7.95 -12.77
C ARG A 19 5.31 6.55 -12.14
N LEU A 20 4.23 5.78 -12.25
CA LEU A 20 4.18 4.40 -11.76
C LEU A 20 5.20 3.52 -12.48
N HIS A 21 5.26 3.61 -13.80
CA HIS A 21 6.23 2.89 -14.60
C HIS A 21 7.67 3.24 -14.20
N ASN A 22 7.95 4.54 -14.03
CA ASN A 22 9.25 5.02 -13.55
C ASN A 22 9.60 4.48 -12.16
N MET A 23 8.63 4.41 -11.24
CA MET A 23 8.84 3.84 -9.90
C MET A 23 9.11 2.33 -9.95
N ARG A 24 8.47 1.58 -10.86
CA ARG A 24 8.69 0.14 -11.05
C ARG A 24 10.06 -0.18 -11.65
N THR A 25 10.67 0.76 -12.37
CA THR A 25 11.94 0.58 -13.09
C THR A 25 13.13 1.28 -12.42
N LEU A 26 13.00 1.68 -11.15
CA LEU A 26 14.05 2.36 -10.38
C LEU A 26 15.35 1.55 -10.18
N GLY A 27 15.37 0.25 -10.48
CA GLY A 27 16.57 -0.59 -10.31
C GLY A 27 17.77 -0.14 -11.15
N GLY A 28 17.56 0.57 -12.25
CA GLY A 28 18.63 1.05 -13.14
C GLY A 28 19.18 2.44 -12.80
N VAL A 29 18.66 3.13 -11.78
CA VAL A 29 19.12 4.48 -11.42
C VAL A 29 20.02 4.48 -10.19
N THR A 30 20.85 5.50 -10.05
CA THR A 30 21.68 5.66 -8.85
C THR A 30 20.79 5.76 -7.59
N PRO A 31 21.24 5.24 -6.43
CA PRO A 31 20.44 5.25 -5.21
C PRO A 31 19.97 6.64 -4.79
N GLU A 32 20.80 7.67 -5.00
CA GLU A 32 20.46 9.06 -4.72
C GLU A 32 19.31 9.55 -5.61
N LYS A 33 19.38 9.31 -6.93
CA LYS A 33 18.31 9.65 -7.86
C LYS A 33 17.04 8.90 -7.53
N GLY A 34 17.15 7.61 -7.18
CA GLY A 34 16.02 6.78 -6.76
C GLY A 34 15.31 7.33 -5.52
N ARG A 35 16.06 7.73 -4.49
CA ARG A 35 15.50 8.37 -3.28
C ARG A 35 14.80 9.68 -3.59
N ARG A 36 15.38 10.52 -4.45
CA ARG A 36 14.77 11.79 -4.87
C ARG A 36 13.45 11.57 -5.60
N VAL A 37 13.42 10.62 -6.54
CA VAL A 37 12.20 10.26 -7.28
C VAL A 37 11.14 9.69 -6.34
N ALA A 38 11.51 8.81 -5.42
CA ALA A 38 10.61 8.27 -4.41
C ALA A 38 10.01 9.37 -3.51
N ARG A 39 10.83 10.34 -3.09
CA ARG A 39 10.37 11.49 -2.29
C ARG A 39 9.35 12.34 -3.05
N GLU A 40 9.66 12.69 -4.30
CA GLU A 40 8.73 13.43 -5.17
C GLU A 40 7.41 12.65 -5.36
N THR A 41 7.48 11.34 -5.57
CA THR A 41 6.31 10.47 -5.70
C THR A 41 5.44 10.51 -4.44
N LEU A 42 6.04 10.44 -3.25
CA LEU A 42 5.29 10.51 -1.98
C LEU A 42 4.70 11.88 -1.69
N GLU A 43 5.43 12.95 -1.98
CA GLU A 43 5.02 14.32 -1.63
C GLU A 43 4.02 14.91 -2.63
N ILE A 44 4.08 14.49 -3.90
CA ILE A 44 3.29 15.08 -4.99
C ILE A 44 2.31 14.09 -5.60
N TYR A 45 2.79 12.96 -6.11
CA TYR A 45 1.96 12.07 -6.95
C TYR A 45 1.00 11.20 -6.12
N ALA A 46 1.43 10.70 -4.96
CA ALA A 46 0.59 9.90 -4.08
C ALA A 46 -0.62 10.70 -3.54
N PRO A 47 -0.48 11.96 -3.05
CA PRO A 47 -1.63 12.79 -2.67
C PRO A 47 -2.57 13.11 -3.84
N ILE A 48 -2.04 13.28 -5.06
CA ILE A 48 -2.89 13.50 -6.24
C ILE A 48 -3.69 12.24 -6.56
N ALA A 49 -3.06 11.06 -6.56
CA ALA A 49 -3.74 9.79 -6.77
C ALA A 49 -4.80 9.53 -5.69
N ASP A 50 -4.51 9.88 -4.43
CA ASP A 50 -5.43 9.75 -3.30
C ASP A 50 -6.67 10.63 -3.47
N ARG A 51 -6.49 11.90 -3.85
CA ARG A 51 -7.59 12.83 -4.17
C ARG A 51 -8.47 12.38 -5.33
N LEU A 52 -7.92 11.61 -6.27
CA LEU A 52 -8.65 11.02 -7.39
C LEU A 52 -9.29 9.66 -7.05
N GLY A 53 -9.17 9.19 -5.80
CA GLY A 53 -9.72 7.90 -5.37
C GLY A 53 -8.96 6.67 -5.90
N LEU A 54 -7.75 6.86 -6.45
CA LEU A 54 -6.94 5.79 -7.05
C LEU A 54 -6.16 5.00 -5.98
N ASN A 55 -6.90 4.39 -5.05
CA ASN A 55 -6.36 3.73 -3.86
C ASN A 55 -5.32 2.64 -4.17
N THR A 56 -5.53 1.85 -5.23
CA THR A 56 -4.59 0.80 -5.65
C THR A 56 -3.25 1.41 -6.04
N LEU A 57 -3.29 2.50 -6.81
CA LEU A 57 -2.10 3.21 -7.25
C LEU A 57 -1.35 3.84 -6.07
N VAL A 58 -2.08 4.46 -5.13
CA VAL A 58 -1.51 5.02 -3.91
C VAL A 58 -0.75 3.96 -3.11
N ARG A 59 -1.36 2.78 -2.90
CA ARG A 59 -0.71 1.67 -2.19
C ARG A 59 0.56 1.21 -2.89
N GLU A 60 0.53 1.15 -4.22
CA GLU A 60 1.70 0.74 -5.00
C GLU A 60 2.83 1.78 -4.94
N PHE A 61 2.52 3.07 -5.10
CA PHE A 61 3.49 4.14 -4.90
C PHE A 61 4.12 4.08 -3.53
N HIS A 62 3.32 3.94 -2.49
CA HIS A 62 3.78 3.83 -1.11
C HIS A 62 4.77 2.67 -0.91
N ASN A 63 4.48 1.49 -1.44
CA ASN A 63 5.38 0.34 -1.34
C ASN A 63 6.69 0.55 -2.13
N LEU A 64 6.60 1.03 -3.38
CA LEU A 64 7.77 1.29 -4.22
C LEU A 64 8.66 2.39 -3.63
N CYS A 65 8.07 3.43 -3.03
CA CYS A 65 8.81 4.48 -2.38
C CYS A 65 9.51 4.00 -1.11
N LEU A 66 8.88 3.11 -0.32
CA LEU A 66 9.54 2.51 0.84
C LEU A 66 10.76 1.68 0.41
N ALA A 67 10.61 0.86 -0.64
CA ALA A 67 11.69 0.06 -1.19
C ALA A 67 12.86 0.92 -1.69
N ALA A 68 12.57 2.03 -2.37
CA ALA A 68 13.59 2.94 -2.89
C ALA A 68 14.24 3.80 -1.79
N ALA A 69 13.47 4.29 -0.82
CA ALA A 69 13.97 5.16 0.25
C ALA A 69 14.77 4.37 1.31
N HIS A 70 14.26 3.20 1.70
CA HIS A 70 14.79 2.40 2.80
C HIS A 70 14.85 0.90 2.43
N PRO A 71 15.73 0.49 1.50
CA PRO A 71 15.75 -0.87 0.94
C PRO A 71 15.93 -1.96 1.99
N PHE A 72 16.86 -1.76 2.94
CA PHE A 72 17.08 -2.74 4.02
C PHE A 72 15.86 -2.89 4.94
N ARG A 73 15.20 -1.78 5.29
CA ARG A 73 13.98 -1.83 6.12
C ARG A 73 12.84 -2.51 5.38
N TYR A 74 12.68 -2.19 4.10
CA TYR A 74 11.68 -2.83 3.24
C TYR A 74 11.85 -4.36 3.25
N GLN A 75 13.07 -4.85 2.98
CA GLN A 75 13.36 -6.29 2.95
C GLN A 75 13.08 -6.98 4.30
N VAL A 76 13.43 -6.35 5.42
CA VAL A 76 13.18 -6.91 6.76
C VAL A 76 11.68 -6.99 7.04
N LEU A 77 10.93 -5.92 6.76
CA LEU A 77 9.49 -5.88 6.99
C LEU A 77 8.73 -6.82 6.06
N GLU A 78 9.15 -6.93 4.80
CA GLU A 78 8.56 -7.86 3.84
C GLU A 78 8.70 -9.32 4.31
N LYS A 79 9.90 -9.72 4.76
CA LYS A 79 10.13 -11.05 5.34
C LYS A 79 9.27 -11.29 6.59
N ALA A 80 9.22 -10.32 7.49
CA ALA A 80 8.41 -10.43 8.72
C ALA A 80 6.91 -10.55 8.41
N MET A 81 6.42 -9.81 7.41
CA MET A 81 5.02 -9.86 6.97
C MET A 81 4.69 -11.20 6.29
N MET A 82 5.60 -11.73 5.47
CA MET A 82 5.43 -13.05 4.83
C MET A 82 5.37 -14.17 5.87
N ALA A 83 6.24 -14.14 6.88
CA ALA A 83 6.22 -15.12 7.98
C ALA A 83 4.90 -15.09 8.77
N ALA A 84 4.35 -13.89 9.01
CA ALA A 84 3.07 -13.73 9.70
C ALA A 84 1.85 -14.13 8.84
N LYS A 85 1.99 -14.18 7.51
CA LYS A 85 0.88 -14.41 6.57
C LYS A 85 0.31 -15.82 6.65
N GLY A 86 1.15 -16.83 6.90
CA GLY A 86 0.72 -18.23 6.97
C GLY A 86 -0.38 -18.46 8.01
N ASN A 87 -0.09 -18.10 9.26
CA ASN A 87 -1.03 -18.30 10.38
C ASN A 87 -2.31 -17.43 10.25
N ARG A 88 -2.20 -16.27 9.60
CA ARG A 88 -3.31 -15.34 9.45
C ARG A 88 -4.31 -15.72 8.36
N ARG A 89 -3.84 -16.36 7.28
CA ARG A 89 -4.71 -16.73 6.14
C ARG A 89 -5.82 -17.68 6.59
N GLU A 90 -5.50 -18.68 7.40
CA GLU A 90 -6.47 -19.63 7.92
C GLU A 90 -7.53 -18.96 8.81
N VAL A 91 -7.10 -18.06 9.70
CA VAL A 91 -8.02 -17.31 10.57
C VAL A 91 -8.93 -16.40 9.75
N LEU A 92 -8.37 -15.68 8.77
CA LEU A 92 -9.15 -14.80 7.89
C LEU A 92 -10.16 -15.58 7.06
N THR A 93 -9.79 -16.73 6.50
CA THR A 93 -10.72 -17.58 5.75
C THR A 93 -11.91 -17.99 6.61
N LYS A 94 -11.67 -18.48 7.83
CA LYS A 94 -12.75 -18.84 8.76
C LYS A 94 -13.69 -17.67 9.07
N ILE A 95 -13.14 -16.47 9.27
CA ILE A 95 -13.95 -15.26 9.52
C ILE A 95 -14.78 -14.91 8.28
N LEU A 96 -14.17 -14.93 7.09
CA LEU A 96 -14.87 -14.66 5.83
C LEU A 96 -16.02 -15.64 5.61
N ASP A 97 -15.78 -16.93 5.78
CA ASP A 97 -16.79 -17.98 5.61
C ASP A 97 -17.97 -17.79 6.59
N THR A 98 -17.67 -17.43 7.83
CA THR A 98 -18.69 -17.17 8.87
C THR A 98 -19.55 -15.96 8.51
N VAL A 99 -18.93 -14.88 8.02
CA VAL A 99 -19.64 -13.67 7.61
C VAL A 99 -20.51 -13.93 6.38
N VAL A 100 -19.96 -14.59 5.36
CA VAL A 100 -20.69 -14.94 4.13
C VAL A 100 -21.88 -15.85 4.44
N SER A 101 -21.69 -16.87 5.27
CA SER A 101 -22.77 -17.77 5.69
C SER A 101 -23.89 -17.02 6.41
N SER A 102 -23.53 -16.08 7.29
CA SER A 102 -24.50 -15.28 8.05
C SER A 102 -25.29 -14.30 7.17
N LEU A 103 -24.64 -13.68 6.18
CA LEU A 103 -25.29 -12.81 5.19
C LEU A 103 -26.26 -13.60 4.29
N THR A 104 -25.82 -14.79 3.85
CA THR A 104 -26.62 -15.67 3.01
C THR A 104 -27.86 -16.18 3.76
N ALA A 105 -27.72 -16.53 5.05
CA ALA A 105 -28.83 -16.94 5.91
C ALA A 105 -29.90 -15.84 6.10
N GLN A 106 -29.51 -14.56 5.95
CA GLN A 106 -30.43 -13.42 5.98
C GLN A 106 -30.94 -13.02 4.59
N GLY A 107 -30.60 -13.76 3.53
CA GLY A 107 -30.99 -13.46 2.15
C GLY A 107 -30.28 -12.24 1.56
N ILE A 108 -29.12 -11.85 2.09
CA ILE A 108 -28.34 -10.70 1.62
C ILE A 108 -27.22 -11.20 0.70
N GLU A 109 -27.32 -10.85 -0.58
CA GLU A 109 -26.21 -11.03 -1.53
C GLU A 109 -25.18 -9.92 -1.37
N ALA A 110 -23.95 -10.27 -0.98
CA ALA A 110 -22.86 -9.32 -0.79
C ALA A 110 -21.50 -9.93 -1.11
N GLU A 111 -20.57 -9.10 -1.57
CA GLU A 111 -19.17 -9.46 -1.78
C GLU A 111 -18.34 -9.13 -0.54
N VAL A 112 -17.69 -10.14 0.05
CA VAL A 112 -16.87 -9.97 1.26
C VAL A 112 -15.41 -10.25 0.92
N ASN A 113 -14.56 -9.25 1.08
CA ASN A 113 -13.14 -9.31 0.72
C ASN A 113 -12.23 -9.06 1.92
N GLY A 114 -11.22 -9.91 2.12
CA GLY A 114 -10.17 -9.69 3.11
C GLY A 114 -9.16 -8.63 2.65
N ARG A 115 -9.05 -7.51 3.37
CA ARG A 115 -8.09 -6.44 3.05
C ARG A 115 -6.82 -6.56 3.89
N GLU A 116 -5.68 -6.81 3.25
CA GLU A 116 -4.37 -6.68 3.88
C GLU A 116 -3.90 -5.21 3.89
N LYS A 117 -3.26 -4.75 4.99
CA LYS A 117 -2.61 -3.43 4.98
C LYS A 117 -1.32 -3.50 4.17
N SER A 118 -1.00 -2.40 3.48
CA SER A 118 0.27 -2.27 2.75
C SER A 118 1.48 -2.19 3.70
N LEU A 119 2.65 -2.65 3.25
CA LEU A 119 3.91 -2.56 4.01
C LEU A 119 4.23 -1.13 4.44
N TYR A 120 3.98 -0.16 3.56
CA TYR A 120 4.16 1.25 3.89
C TYR A 120 3.24 1.71 5.03
N SER A 121 1.96 1.31 5.03
CA SER A 121 1.04 1.64 6.12
C SER A 121 1.49 1.06 7.46
N VAL A 122 2.06 -0.16 7.44
CA VAL A 122 2.65 -0.80 8.63
C VAL A 122 3.87 0.00 9.10
N HIS A 123 4.82 0.27 8.20
CA HIS A 123 6.01 1.06 8.50
C HIS A 123 5.67 2.45 9.05
N ARG A 124 4.73 3.16 8.41
CA ARG A 124 4.29 4.50 8.84
C ARG A 124 3.74 4.46 10.26
N LYS A 125 2.87 3.50 10.58
CA LYS A 125 2.35 3.33 11.95
C LYS A 125 3.45 3.00 12.95
N MET A 126 4.38 2.11 12.61
CA MET A 126 5.53 1.78 13.49
C MET A 126 6.36 3.03 13.83
N VAL A 127 6.56 3.92 12.85
CA VAL A 127 7.29 5.18 13.05
C VAL A 127 6.48 6.18 13.88
N GLU A 128 5.20 6.37 13.58
CA GLU A 128 4.33 7.32 14.28
C GLU A 128 4.05 6.91 15.72
N GLN A 129 3.85 5.61 15.97
CA GLN A 129 3.48 5.07 17.29
C GLN A 129 4.70 4.59 18.10
N LYS A 130 5.90 4.59 17.51
CA LYS A 130 7.16 4.04 18.08
C LYS A 130 7.04 2.56 18.49
N GLU A 131 6.12 1.83 17.88
CA GLU A 131 5.85 0.43 18.20
C GLU A 131 6.68 -0.52 17.32
N LYS A 132 7.11 -1.64 17.91
CA LYS A 132 7.83 -2.70 17.19
C LYS A 132 6.84 -3.54 16.39
N PHE A 133 7.29 -4.09 15.26
CA PHE A 133 6.49 -5.05 14.50
C PHE A 133 6.20 -6.27 15.39
N CYS A 134 4.93 -6.47 15.74
CA CYS A 134 4.48 -7.60 16.53
C CYS A 134 3.69 -8.54 15.62
N GLY A 135 4.20 -9.75 15.39
CA GLY A 135 3.52 -10.80 14.62
C GLY A 135 2.48 -11.60 15.42
N SER A 136 2.10 -11.14 16.62
CA SER A 136 1.20 -11.86 17.53
C SER A 136 -0.28 -11.60 17.20
N PRO A 137 -1.16 -12.62 17.32
CA PRO A 137 -2.61 -12.47 17.08
C PRO A 137 -3.32 -11.57 18.11
N GLY A 138 -2.67 -11.21 19.24
CA GLY A 138 -3.32 -10.59 20.39
C GLY A 138 -3.24 -9.07 20.51
N PHE A 139 -2.50 -8.39 19.64
CA PHE A 139 -2.49 -6.92 19.57
C PHE A 139 -2.96 -6.52 18.17
N ALA A 140 -4.06 -5.77 18.10
CA ALA A 140 -4.76 -5.39 16.89
C ALA A 140 -3.89 -4.55 15.93
N TRP A 141 -2.96 -5.20 15.24
CA TRP A 141 -2.19 -4.59 14.16
C TRP A 141 -2.85 -4.76 12.81
N PHE A 142 -3.98 -5.44 12.73
CA PHE A 142 -4.62 -5.79 11.47
C PHE A 142 -6.10 -6.09 11.60
#